data_AF-A0A377DRM3-F1
#
_entry.id   AF-A0A377DRM3-F1
#
_cell.length_a   1.000
_cell.length_b   1.000
_cell.length_c   1.000
_cell.angle_alpha   90.00
_cell.angle_beta   90.00
_cell.angle_gamma   90.00
#
_symmetry.space_group_name_H-M   'P 1'
#
loop_
_entity.id
_entity.type
_entity.pdbx_description
1 polymer ?
#
loop_
_entity_poly.entity_id
_entity_poly.type
_entity_poly.pdbx_seq_one_letter_code
_entity_poly.pdbx_strand_id
1 'polypeptide(L)'
;MNPSIKRATVGLDILAAIGSDIALMQLNGIAQKLKFKALQERAKEKIADIAESRELTVAELEDRLAPDLGLDDNGSLLLDFWPTAVHRQL
;
A
#
# COMPACT_ATOMS: atom_id res chain seq x y z
N MET A 1 10.14 -11.10 25.87
CA MET A 1 9.56 -10.32 24.76
C MET A 1 8.89 -9.08 25.33
N ASN A 2 9.24 -7.89 24.85
CA ASN A 2 8.73 -6.62 25.36
C ASN A 2 7.20 -6.53 25.13
N PRO A 3 6.36 -6.25 26.14
CA PRO A 3 4.89 -6.29 26.01
C PRO A 3 4.34 -5.42 24.88
N SER A 4 5.02 -4.33 24.52
CA SER A 4 4.64 -3.48 23.38
C SER A 4 4.82 -4.17 22.03
N ILE A 5 5.86 -5.00 21.85
CA ILE A 5 6.09 -5.75 20.61
C ILE A 5 4.96 -6.77 20.40
N LYS A 6 4.52 -7.45 21.47
CA LYS A 6 3.40 -8.40 21.39
C LYS A 6 2.12 -7.73 20.90
N ARG A 7 1.79 -6.54 21.42
CA ARG A 7 0.61 -5.79 21.00
C ARG A 7 0.72 -5.33 19.54
N ALA A 8 1.91 -4.89 19.13
CA ALA A 8 2.15 -4.51 17.74
C ALA A 8 1.96 -5.70 16.78
N THR A 9 2.46 -6.89 17.12
CA THR A 9 2.25 -8.11 16.33
C THR A 9 0.77 -8.44 16.19
N VAL A 10 0.00 -8.39 17.29
CA VAL A 10 -1.46 -8.60 17.26
C VAL A 10 -2.14 -7.57 16.35
N GLY A 11 -1.71 -6.30 16.39
CA GLY A 11 -2.23 -5.27 15.49
C GLY A 11 -2.01 -5.60 14.01
N LEU A 12 -0.84 -6.14 13.66
CA LEU A 12 -0.56 -6.60 12.29
C LEU A 12 -1.46 -7.76 11.88
N ASP A 13 -1.70 -8.72 12.79
CA ASP A 13 -2.60 -9.84 12.53
C ASP A 13 -4.05 -9.37 12.31
N ILE A 14 -4.52 -8.37 13.08
CA ILE A 14 -5.86 -7.78 12.92
C ILE A 14 -5.99 -7.04 11.59
N LEU A 15 -4.99 -6.23 11.20
CA LEU A 15 -5.00 -5.55 9.90
C LEU A 15 -5.07 -6.55 8.74
N ALA A 16 -4.31 -7.64 8.84
CA ALA A 16 -4.33 -8.69 7.84
C ALA A 16 -5.70 -9.39 7.76
N ALA A 17 -6.34 -9.63 8.91
CA ALA A 17 -7.67 -10.21 8.96
C ALA A 17 -8.77 -9.28 8.41
N ILE A 18 -8.63 -7.96 8.58
CA ILE A 18 -9.55 -6.97 7.98
C ILE A 18 -9.40 -7.01 6.45
N GLY A 19 -8.16 -7.02 5.96
CA GLY A 19 -7.85 -7.18 4.53
C GLY A 19 -8.34 -6.05 3.62
N SER A 20 -8.92 -4.97 4.13
CA SER A 20 -9.35 -3.84 3.30
C SER A 20 -8.17 -3.13 2.64
N ASP A 21 -8.41 -2.37 1.58
CA ASP A 21 -7.36 -1.63 0.89
C ASP A 21 -6.68 -0.63 1.83
N ILE A 22 -7.45 -0.01 2.73
CA ILE A 22 -6.91 0.86 3.79
C ILE A 22 -6.01 0.05 4.74
N ALA A 23 -6.42 -1.15 5.17
CA ALA A 23 -5.61 -1.99 6.06
C ALA A 23 -4.29 -2.41 5.39
N LEU A 24 -4.34 -2.72 4.10
CA LEU A 24 -3.18 -3.03 3.27
C LEU A 24 -2.24 -1.82 3.10
N MET A 25 -2.77 -0.61 2.86
CA MET A 25 -1.97 0.61 2.83
C MET A 25 -1.22 0.84 4.15
N GLN A 26 -1.88 0.58 5.30
CA GLN A 26 -1.23 0.69 6.61
C GLN A 26 -0.13 -0.37 6.79
N LEU A 27 -0.39 -1.63 6.40
CA LEU A 27 0.61 -2.69 6.44
C LEU A 27 1.83 -2.35 5.57
N ASN A 28 1.62 -1.85 4.35
CA ASN A 28 2.72 -1.47 3.47
C ASN A 28 3.50 -0.26 4.03
N GLY A 29 2.80 0.74 4.58
CA GLY A 29 3.43 1.85 5.30
C GLY A 29 4.36 1.38 6.43
N ILE A 30 3.92 0.37 7.20
CA ILE A 30 4.71 -0.24 8.26
C ILE A 30 5.91 -1.01 7.69
N ALA A 31 5.70 -1.85 6.66
CA ALA A 31 6.74 -2.64 6.01
C ALA A 31 7.88 -1.76 5.47
N GLN A 32 7.55 -0.59 4.89
CA GLN A 32 8.52 0.29 4.26
C GLN A 32 9.23 1.25 5.23
N LYS A 33 8.50 1.80 6.22
CA LYS A 33 8.98 2.98 6.98
C LYS A 33 9.34 2.71 8.45
N LEU A 34 8.97 1.57 9.02
CA LEU A 34 9.17 1.31 10.44
C LEU A 34 10.64 1.00 10.78
N LYS A 35 11.20 1.60 11.84
CA LYS A 35 12.61 1.35 12.24
C LYS A 35 12.86 -0.05 12.82
N PHE A 36 11.82 -0.73 13.29
CA PHE A 36 11.91 -2.05 13.92
C PHE A 36 11.80 -3.17 12.87
N LYS A 37 12.95 -3.74 12.49
CA LYS A 37 13.06 -4.78 11.45
C LYS A 37 12.13 -5.98 11.67
N ALA A 38 12.01 -6.48 12.90
CA ALA A 38 11.15 -7.64 13.18
C ALA A 38 9.67 -7.37 12.86
N LEU A 39 9.19 -6.14 13.08
CA LEU A 39 7.82 -5.76 12.74
C LEU A 39 7.66 -5.44 11.25
N GLN A 40 8.71 -4.93 10.59
CA GLN A 40 8.70 -4.77 9.13
C GLN A 40 8.56 -6.12 8.43
N GLU A 41 9.38 -7.11 8.79
CA GLU A 41 9.33 -8.44 8.18
C GLU A 41 7.97 -9.12 8.43
N ARG A 42 7.45 -9.01 9.66
CA ARG A 42 6.10 -9.48 9.98
C ARG A 42 5.02 -8.83 9.11
N ALA A 43 5.13 -7.52 8.84
CA ALA A 43 4.19 -6.82 7.97
C ALA A 43 4.30 -7.30 6.51
N LYS A 44 5.51 -7.55 6.00
CA LYS A 44 5.74 -8.13 4.66
C LYS A 44 5.15 -9.53 4.53
N GLU A 45 5.34 -10.39 5.53
CA GLU A 45 4.71 -11.71 5.60
C GLU A 45 3.19 -11.58 5.45
N LYS A 46 2.56 -10.67 6.20
CA LYS A 46 1.10 -10.46 6.10
C LYS A 46 0.64 -9.96 4.74
N ILE A 47 1.40 -9.07 4.10
CA ILE A 47 1.08 -8.61 2.75
C ILE A 47 1.14 -9.78 1.77
N ALA A 48 2.15 -10.66 1.90
CA ALA A 48 2.28 -11.86 1.07
C ALA A 48 1.11 -12.84 1.30
N ASP A 49 0.73 -13.10 2.55
CA ASP A 49 -0.42 -13.95 2.91
C ASP A 49 -1.72 -13.44 2.25
N ILE A 50 -1.92 -12.12 2.24
CA ILE A 50 -3.11 -11.49 1.63
C ILE A 50 -3.06 -11.56 0.11
N ALA A 51 -1.88 -11.35 -0.49
CA ALA A 51 -1.67 -11.46 -1.93
C ALA A 51 -1.98 -12.89 -2.40
N GLU A 52 -1.44 -13.90 -1.72
CA GLU A 52 -1.71 -15.31 -1.98
C GLU A 52 -3.21 -15.63 -1.83
N SER A 53 -3.84 -15.17 -0.75
CA SER A 53 -5.28 -15.36 -0.52
C SER A 53 -6.17 -14.72 -1.59
N ARG A 54 -5.65 -13.76 -2.36
CA ARG A 54 -6.34 -13.06 -3.45
C ARG A 54 -5.90 -13.53 -4.83
N GLU A 55 -5.01 -14.52 -4.91
CA GLU A 55 -4.40 -14.99 -6.16
C GLU A 55 -3.70 -13.86 -6.94
N LEU A 56 -3.06 -12.95 -6.19
CA LEU A 56 -2.29 -11.83 -6.73
C LEU A 56 -0.84 -11.95 -6.32
N THR A 57 0.05 -11.41 -7.14
CA THR A 57 1.41 -11.11 -6.70
C THR A 57 1.41 -9.90 -5.77
N VAL A 58 2.46 -9.75 -4.95
CA VAL A 58 2.63 -8.56 -4.10
C VAL A 58 2.65 -7.28 -4.96
N ALA A 59 3.29 -7.32 -6.13
CA ALA A 59 3.35 -6.18 -7.04
C ALA A 59 1.96 -5.80 -7.59
N GLU A 60 1.16 -6.77 -8.03
CA GLU A 60 -0.22 -6.50 -8.49
C GLU A 60 -1.12 -6.01 -7.36
N LEU A 61 -0.89 -6.50 -6.14
CA LEU A 61 -1.59 -6.02 -4.95
C LEU A 61 -1.21 -4.55 -4.69
N GLU A 62 0.06 -4.19 -4.78
CA GLU A 62 0.54 -2.81 -4.61
C GLU A 62 0.00 -1.86 -5.68
N ASP A 63 -0.06 -2.28 -6.94
CA ASP A 63 -0.60 -1.47 -8.04
C ASP A 63 -2.09 -1.14 -7.82
N ARG A 64 -2.87 -2.05 -7.21
CA ARG A 64 -4.28 -1.81 -6.86
C ARG A 64 -4.47 -0.90 -5.65
N LEU A 65 -3.45 -0.80 -4.78
CA LEU A 65 -3.44 0.08 -3.62
C LEU A 65 -2.95 1.49 -3.96
N ALA A 66 -2.47 1.71 -5.19
CA ALA A 66 -2.20 3.04 -5.67
C ALA A 66 -3.50 3.86 -5.54
N PRO A 67 -3.46 5.05 -4.91
CA PRO A 67 -4.60 5.94 -4.97
C PRO A 67 -4.95 6.20 -6.43
N ASP A 68 -6.23 6.44 -6.72
CA ASP A 68 -6.55 6.99 -8.03
C ASP A 68 -5.69 8.23 -8.18
N LEU A 69 -4.92 8.33 -9.26
CA LEU A 69 -3.95 9.41 -9.39
C LEU A 69 -4.66 10.78 -9.57
N GLY A 70 -5.94 10.92 -9.22
CA GLY A 70 -6.82 12.00 -9.63
C GLY A 70 -7.17 11.92 -11.12
N LEU A 71 -7.09 10.73 -11.71
CA LEU A 71 -7.44 10.53 -13.12
C LEU A 71 -8.94 10.74 -13.29
N ASP A 72 -9.32 11.58 -14.25
CA ASP A 72 -10.72 11.68 -14.64
C ASP A 72 -11.21 10.38 -15.32
N ASP A 73 -12.50 10.31 -15.65
CA ASP A 73 -13.14 9.15 -16.28
C ASP A 73 -12.50 8.72 -17.61
N ASN A 74 -11.64 9.56 -18.21
CA ASN A 74 -10.90 9.25 -19.44
C ASN A 74 -9.45 8.81 -19.17
N GLY A 75 -9.06 8.62 -17.91
CA GLY A 75 -7.69 8.29 -17.54
C GLY A 75 -6.72 9.46 -17.67
N SER A 76 -7.22 10.71 -17.74
CA SER A 76 -6.37 11.90 -17.85
C SER A 76 -6.10 12.52 -16.49
N LEU A 77 -4.83 12.86 -16.24
CA LEU A 77 -4.44 13.69 -15.12
C LEU A 77 -4.04 15.06 -15.65
N LEU A 78 -4.78 16.12 -15.28
CA LEU A 78 -4.28 17.48 -15.43
C LEU A 78 -3.19 17.70 -14.38
N LEU A 79 -1.99 17.23 -14.70
CA LEU A 79 -0.78 17.55 -13.98
C LEU A 79 -0.32 18.93 -14.41
N ASP A 80 -0.58 19.96 -13.60
CA ASP A 80 0.04 21.27 -13.75
C ASP A 80 1.53 21.22 -13.32
N PHE A 81 2.30 20.40 -14.01
CA PHE A 81 3.76 20.36 -13.91
C PHE A 81 4.32 21.41 -14.90
N TRP A 82 4.47 22.65 -14.41
CA TRP A 82 5.23 23.80 -14.95
C TRP A 82 4.56 24.73 -16.00
N PRO A 83 4.99 26.02 -16.10
CA PRO A 83 4.26 27.12 -16.76
C PRO A 83 4.16 27.11 -18.29
N THR A 84 4.43 26.00 -18.97
CA THR A 84 4.34 25.96 -20.44
C THR A 84 3.80 24.63 -20.93
N ALA A 85 2.51 24.39 -20.69
CA ALA A 85 1.75 23.40 -21.46
C ALA A 85 1.63 23.90 -22.90
N VAL A 86 2.40 23.30 -23.83
CA VAL A 86 2.22 23.54 -25.27
C VAL A 86 1.20 22.53 -25.78
N HIS A 87 -0.05 22.97 -25.83
CA HIS A 87 -1.10 22.30 -26.60
C HIS A 87 -0.88 22.62 -28.09
N ARG A 88 -0.49 21.63 -28.90
CA ARG A 88 -0.57 21.74 -30.36
C ARG A 88 -1.41 20.60 -30.91
N GLN A 89 -2.67 20.93 -31.20
CA GLN A 89 -3.53 20.15 -32.09
C GLN A 89 -3.10 20.35 -33.55
N LEU A 90 -3.19 19.28 -34.33
CA LEU A 90 -3.35 19.32 -35.79
C LEU A 90 -4.83 19.10 -36.11
#